data_AF-A0A075H2Z9-F1
#
_entry.id   AF-A0A075H2Z9-F1
#
_cell.length_a   1.000
_cell.length_b   1.000
_cell.length_c   1.000
_cell.angle_alpha   90.00
_cell.angle_beta   90.00
_cell.angle_gamma   90.00
#
_symmetry.space_group_name_H-M   'P 1'
#
loop_
_entity.id
_entity.type
_entity.pdbx_description
1 polymer ?
#
loop_
_entity_poly.entity_id
_entity_poly.type
_entity_poly.pdbx_seq_one_letter_code
_entity_poly.pdbx_strand_id
1 'polypeptide(L)' 'MEEAILDGIMVLGDIDRMGHLLRFIQVVKMRGTDHSRAKYAVELTPMGVMLTPMLKWGVGA' A
#
# COMPACT_ATOMS: atom_id res chain seq x y z
N MET A 1 11.90 11.85 11.92
CA MET A 1 11.95 13.27 11.47
C MET A 1 12.00 13.40 9.96
N GLU A 2 12.53 12.42 9.21
CA GLU A 2 12.60 12.47 7.73
C GLU A 2 11.23 12.53 7.02
N GLU A 3 10.21 11.85 7.55
CA GLU A 3 8.84 11.88 7.02
C GLU A 3 8.22 13.30 6.98
N ALA A 4 8.74 14.22 7.79
CA ALA A 4 8.28 15.61 7.80
C ALA A 4 8.81 16.41 6.59
N ILE A 5 9.97 16.03 6.05
CA ILE A 5 10.66 16.75 4.96
C ILE A 5 10.13 16.32 3.59
N LEU A 6 9.79 15.04 3.42
CA LEU A 6 9.39 14.48 2.13
C LEU A 6 7.97 14.90 1.71
N ASP A 7 7.76 15.28 0.46
CA ASP A 7 6.41 15.61 -0.04
C ASP A 7 5.58 14.35 -0.36
N GLY A 8 6.24 13.26 -0.75
CA GLY A 8 5.61 11.97 -1.05
C GLY A 8 6.25 10.84 -0.26
N ILE A 9 5.43 9.96 0.32
CA ILE A 9 5.86 8.79 1.06
C ILE A 9 5.00 7.60 0.67
N MET A 10 5.64 6.56 0.17
CA MET A 10 5.04 5.26 -0.10
C MET A 10 5.77 4.19 0.70
N VAL A 11 5.01 3.33 1.35
CA VAL A 11 5.52 2.21 2.13
C VAL A 11 5.26 0.93 1.37
N LEU A 12 6.32 0.14 1.17
CA LEU A 12 6.24 -1.23 0.72
C LEU A 12 6.39 -2.13 1.94
N GLY A 13 5.61 -3.20 2.00
CA GLY A 13 5.73 -4.17 3.07
C GLY A 13 5.02 -5.47 2.74
N ASP A 14 5.10 -6.39 3.68
CA ASP A 14 4.47 -7.70 3.57
C ASP A 14 3.36 -7.85 4.62
N ILE A 15 2.33 -8.63 4.30
CA ILE A 15 1.27 -9.06 5.20
C ILE A 15 1.17 -10.57 5.11
N ASP A 16 1.33 -11.25 6.24
CA ASP A 16 0.94 -12.66 6.33
C ASP A 16 -0.59 -12.75 6.42
N ARG A 17 -1.20 -13.41 5.45
CA ARG A 17 -2.63 -13.70 5.42
C ARG A 17 -2.84 -15.17 5.13
N MET A 18 -3.35 -15.90 6.12
CA MET A 18 -3.65 -17.33 6.02
C MET A 18 -2.42 -18.17 5.59
N GLY A 19 -1.22 -17.80 6.04
CA GLY A 19 0.02 -18.49 5.68
C GLY A 19 0.57 -18.10 4.30
N HIS A 20 -0.05 -17.13 3.62
CA HIS A 20 0.47 -16.54 2.40
C HIS A 20 1.06 -15.17 2.68
N LEU A 21 2.31 -14.97 2.27
CA LEU A 21 2.98 -13.67 2.31
C LEU A 21 2.54 -12.83 1.12
N LEU A 22 1.77 -11.77 1.39
CA LEU A 22 1.31 -10.82 0.39
C LEU A 22 2.13 -9.53 0.48
N ARG A 23 2.75 -9.12 -0.64
CA ARG A 23 3.37 -7.80 -0.76
C ARG A 23 2.30 -6.74 -0.97
N PHE A 24 2.47 -5.58 -0.35
CA PHE A 24 1.62 -4.43 -0.57
C PHE A 24 2.42 -3.14 -0.73
N ILE A 25 1.79 -2.16 -1.37
CA ILE A 25 2.19 -0.75 -1.37
C ILE A 25 1.07 0.10 -0.76
N GLN A 26 1.45 1.11 0.02
CA GLN A 26 0.53 2.08 0.59
C GLN A 26 1.09 3.49 0.49
N VAL A 27 0.27 4.42 0.02
CA VAL A 27 0.61 5.85 0.06
C VAL A 27 0.28 6.38 1.47
N VAL A 28 1.31 6.91 2.14
CA VAL A 28 1.20 7.47 3.51
C VAL A 28 1.11 8.99 3.46
N LYS A 29 1.79 9.62 2.50
CA LYS A 29 1.81 11.07 2.32
C LYS A 29 1.90 11.39 0.84
N MET A 30 1.10 12.35 0.38
CA MET A 30 1.23 13.03 -0.90
C MET A 30 0.81 14.48 -0.69
N ARG A 31 1.77 15.38 -0.54
CA ARG A 31 1.49 16.80 -0.31
C ARG A 31 0.90 17.43 -1.57
N GLY A 32 -0.12 18.26 -1.40
CA GLY A 32 -0.75 18.99 -2.50
C GLY A 32 -1.80 18.21 -3.28
N THR A 33 -2.12 16.97 -2.89
CA THR A 33 -3.20 16.18 -3.49
C THR A 33 -3.79 15.20 -2.49
N ASP A 34 -5.07 14.87 -2.67
CA ASP A 34 -5.65 13.71 -2.01
C ASP A 34 -5.05 12.41 -2.55
N HIS A 35 -5.02 11.38 -1.70
CA HIS A 35 -4.55 10.05 -2.06
C HIS A 35 -5.35 8.98 -1.33
N SER A 36 -5.41 7.79 -1.93
CA SER A 36 -6.00 6.62 -1.30
C SER A 36 -5.12 6.13 -0.15
N ARG A 37 -5.73 5.91 1.02
CA ARG A 37 -5.09 5.25 2.17
C ARG A 37 -5.24 3.72 2.13
N ALA A 38 -5.76 3.16 1.04
CA ALA A 38 -5.86 1.72 0.89
C ALA A 38 -4.48 1.09 0.71
N LYS A 39 -4.31 -0.13 1.20
CA LYS A 39 -3.20 -0.99 0.81
C LYS A 39 -3.54 -1.62 -0.53
N TYR A 40 -2.58 -1.64 -1.44
CA TYR A 40 -2.71 -2.29 -2.73
C TYR A 40 -1.78 -3.50 -2.73
N ALA A 41 -2.31 -4.68 -3.00
CA ALA A 41 -1.50 -5.87 -3.19
C ALA A 41 -0.64 -5.67 -4.46
N VAL A 42 0.62 -6.05 -4.35
CA VAL A 42 1.62 -5.89 -5.41
C VAL A 42 1.95 -7.25 -6.00
N GLU A 43 1.75 -7.38 -7.29
CA GLU A 43 2.20 -8.53 -8.07
C GLU A 43 3.23 -8.08 -9.11
N LEU A 44 4.37 -8.77 -9.17
CA LEU A 44 5.40 -8.53 -10.17
C LEU A 44 5.15 -9.48 -11.34
N THR A 45 4.84 -8.91 -12.50
CA THR A 45 4.56 -9.64 -13.73
C THR A 45 5.66 -9.35 -14.75
N PRO A 46 5.80 -10.15 -15.84
CA PRO A 46 6.71 -9.83 -16.94
C PRO A 46 6.43 -8.47 -17.60
N MET A 47 5.21 -7.93 -17.45
CA MET A 47 4.81 -6.62 -17.98
C MET A 47 5.04 -5.47 -16.99
N GLY A 48 5.58 -5.75 -15.79
CA GLY A 48 5.80 -4.78 -14.74
C GLY A 48 4.92 -5.02 -13.51
N VAL A 49 4.58 -3.94 -12.80
CA VAL A 49 3.88 -3.99 -11.52
C VAL A 49 2.37 -3.96 -11.72
N MET A 50 1.67 -4.96 -11.20
CA MET A 50 0.21 -4.96 -11.10
C MET A 50 -0.21 -4.62 -9.67
N LEU A 51 -1.18 -3.73 -9.53
CA LEU A 51 -1.71 -3.26 -8.24
C LEU A 51 -3.20 -3.59 -8.11
N THR A 52 -3.55 -4.32 -7.06
CA THR A 52 -4.95 -4.67 -6.76
C THR A 52 -5.35 -4.08 -5.40
N PRO A 53 -6.41 -3.24 -5.32
CA PRO A 53 -6.84 -2.68 -4.05
C PRO A 53 -7.26 -3.80 -3.10
N MET A 54 -6.73 -3.80 -1.88
CA MET A 54 -7.15 -4.75 -0.86
C MET A 54 -8.47 -4.28 -0.25
N LEU A 55 -9.46 -5.18 -0.20
CA LEU A 55 -10.72 -4.90 0.49
C LEU A 55 -10.44 -4.65 1.99
N LYS A 56 -10.98 -3.55 2.51
CA LYS A 56 -11.06 -3.32 3.96
C LYS A 56 -12.07 -4.31 4.53
N TRP A 57 -11.61 -5.50 4.93
CA TRP A 57 -12.45 -6.42 5.69
C TRP A 57 -12.57 -5.89 7.13
N GLY A 58 -13.78 -5.48 7.52
CA GLY A 58 -14.21 -5.35 8.92
C GLY A 58 -13.58 -4.21 9.74
N VAL A 59 -13.97 -2.96 9.47
CA VAL A 59 -14.12 -1.97 10.55
C VAL A 59 -15.60 -2.02 10.94
N GLY A 60 -15.96 -3.04 11.72
CA GLY A 60 -17.36 -3.34 12.04
C GLY A 60 -17.57 -4.79 12.47
N ALA A 61 -16.99 -5.15 13.60
CA ALA A 61 -17.49 -6.18 14.51
C ALA A 61 -17.05 -5.78 15.92
#